data_AF-A0A5N5TIW5-F1
#
_entry.id   AF-A0A5N5TIW5-F1
#
_cell.length_a   1.000
_cell.length_b   1.000
_cell.length_c   1.000
_cell.angle_alpha   90.00
_cell.angle_beta   90.00
_cell.angle_gamma   90.00
#
_symmetry.space_group_name_H-M   'P 1'
#
loop_
_entity.id
_entity.type
_entity.pdbx_description
1 polymer ?
#
loop_
_entity_poly.entity_id
_entity_poly.type
_entity_poly.pdbx_seq_one_letter_code
_entity_poly.pdbx_strand_id
1 'polypeptide(L)'
;MQVSLKLVSFPQKQSDQNGDASPVEVTSHKPEEASQAVIKEDQCTSPIESSVISGSTPEASIKKMQPQKTVTVVQLGYVLQFRPGTSLFGKKVNVFTNHPDKVSDTFERARFRRLPWKNDSDTKGDDTCLFVEVPIITAGSFRFYFTYDDRDDLSSAAGSGYFIVDPVLTYGSDNEILPLDCVQCQTVMAKCLGPFEEWPDRLRVSKESGYNMIHFTPIQELGASRSGYSLSDQHRLNPDFSTHSPKAI
;
A
#
# COMPACT_ATOMS: atom_id res chain seq x y z
N MET A 1 -7.95 17.09 -6.15
CA MET A 1 -6.52 16.86 -6.50
C MET A 1 -6.43 15.67 -7.45
N GLN A 2 -5.71 15.77 -8.57
CA GLN A 2 -5.51 14.63 -9.48
C GLN A 2 -4.24 13.88 -9.09
N VAL A 3 -4.32 12.56 -9.00
CA VAL A 3 -3.16 11.70 -8.79
C VAL A 3 -2.73 11.16 -10.14
N SER A 4 -1.42 11.15 -10.40
CA SER A 4 -0.84 10.53 -11.58
C SER A 4 0.33 9.67 -11.15
N LEU A 5 0.48 8.49 -11.73
CA LEU A 5 1.64 7.65 -11.50
C LEU A 5 2.60 7.83 -12.66
N LYS A 6 3.87 8.12 -12.35
CA LYS A 6 4.93 8.16 -13.35
C LYS A 6 5.96 7.08 -13.00
N LEU A 7 6.18 6.16 -13.93
CA LEU A 7 7.32 5.26 -13.90
C LEU A 7 8.58 6.11 -14.02
N VAL A 8 9.43 6.06 -13.00
CA VAL A 8 10.79 6.61 -13.08
C VAL A 8 11.72 5.42 -12.91
N SER A 9 12.42 5.07 -13.98
CA SER A 9 13.50 4.08 -13.91
C SER A 9 14.62 4.68 -13.08
N PHE A 10 14.96 4.06 -11.95
CA PHE A 10 16.18 4.38 -11.23
C PHE A 10 17.36 3.85 -12.05
N PRO A 11 18.39 4.65 -12.34
CA PRO A 11 19.61 4.12 -12.92
C PRO A 11 20.21 3.12 -11.93
N GLN A 12 20.19 1.83 -12.28
CA GLN A 12 21.01 0.86 -11.58
C GLN A 12 22.47 1.28 -11.76
N LYS A 13 23.16 1.48 -10.65
CA LYS A 13 24.59 1.76 -10.64
C LYS A 13 25.29 0.50 -11.16
N GLN A 14 25.69 0.51 -12.44
CA GLN A 14 26.56 -0.53 -12.99
C GLN A 14 27.86 -0.50 -12.19
N SER A 15 28.14 -1.61 -11.50
CA SER A 15 29.46 -1.90 -10.98
C SER A 15 30.32 -2.37 -12.14
N ASP A 16 31.31 -1.58 -12.53
CA ASP A 16 32.34 -1.96 -13.48
C ASP A 16 33.10 -3.19 -12.97
N GLN A 17 32.93 -4.34 -13.63
CA GLN A 17 33.94 -5.40 -13.65
C GLN A 17 34.07 -5.95 -15.08
N ASN A 18 35.25 -5.71 -15.66
CA ASN A 18 35.71 -6.25 -16.93
C ASN A 18 35.77 -7.79 -16.88
N GLY A 19 35.22 -8.45 -17.88
CA GLY A 19 35.35 -9.89 -18.08
C GLY A 19 34.69 -10.37 -19.37
N ASP A 20 35.52 -10.65 -20.35
CA ASP A 20 35.27 -11.18 -21.70
C ASP A 20 34.20 -12.30 -21.79
N ALA A 21 33.10 -12.05 -22.53
CA ALA A 21 32.24 -13.08 -23.15
C ALA A 21 31.28 -12.46 -24.19
N SER A 22 31.14 -13.15 -25.33
CA SER A 22 30.36 -12.85 -26.55
C SER A 22 28.88 -12.43 -26.34
N PRO A 23 28.26 -11.72 -27.30
CA PRO A 23 26.97 -11.05 -27.09
C PRO A 23 25.80 -12.02 -27.12
N VAL A 24 25.02 -12.06 -26.04
CA VAL A 24 23.68 -12.65 -26.01
C VAL A 24 22.69 -11.52 -26.28
N GLU A 25 21.89 -11.65 -27.34
CA GLU A 25 20.78 -10.74 -27.65
C GLU A 25 19.80 -10.68 -26.46
N VAL A 26 19.81 -9.57 -25.73
CA VAL A 26 18.75 -9.23 -24.79
C VAL A 26 17.63 -8.57 -25.60
N THR A 27 16.57 -9.33 -25.86
CA THR A 27 15.30 -8.80 -26.39
C THR A 27 14.83 -7.65 -25.50
N SER A 28 14.79 -6.43 -26.05
CA SER A 28 14.31 -5.26 -25.33
C SER A 28 12.81 -5.41 -25.08
N HIS A 29 12.43 -5.73 -23.84
CA HIS A 29 11.05 -5.58 -23.41
C HIS A 29 10.74 -4.08 -23.31
N LYS A 30 9.86 -3.64 -24.20
CA LYS A 30 9.26 -2.30 -24.23
C LYS A 30 8.56 -2.05 -22.88
N PRO A 31 8.74 -0.88 -22.23
CA PRO A 31 8.03 -0.59 -21.00
C PRO A 31 6.52 -0.50 -21.30
N GLU A 32 5.77 -1.35 -20.62
CA GLU A 32 4.31 -1.41 -20.64
C GLU A 32 3.73 -0.14 -19.96
N GLU A 33 2.59 0.32 -20.45
CA GLU A 33 2.00 1.63 -20.15
C GLU A 33 1.88 1.93 -18.65
N ALA A 34 2.24 3.17 -18.28
CA ALA A 34 2.03 3.69 -16.94
C ALA A 34 0.54 3.64 -16.57
N SER A 35 0.19 2.80 -15.60
CA SER A 35 -1.17 2.72 -15.08
C SER A 35 -1.55 4.04 -14.40
N GLN A 36 -2.52 4.76 -14.96
CA GLN A 36 -3.07 5.99 -14.38
C GLN A 36 -4.22 5.64 -13.44
N ALA A 37 -4.12 5.99 -12.14
CA ALA A 37 -5.24 5.91 -11.20
C ALA A 37 -5.78 7.32 -10.91
N VAL A 38 -7.02 7.58 -11.34
CA VAL A 38 -7.70 8.88 -11.16
C VAL A 38 -8.56 8.85 -9.89
N ILE A 39 -8.27 9.74 -8.94
CA ILE A 39 -9.22 10.12 -7.89
C ILE A 39 -9.92 11.41 -8.35
N LYS A 40 -11.26 11.39 -8.42
CA LYS A 40 -12.10 12.57 -8.71
C LYS A 40 -12.57 13.20 -7.39
N GLU A 41 -12.58 14.52 -7.31
CA GLU A 41 -13.31 15.26 -6.27
C GLU A 41 -14.75 15.49 -6.77
N ASP A 42 -15.72 14.98 -6.02
CA ASP A 42 -17.12 15.40 -6.19
C ASP A 42 -17.28 16.83 -5.66
N GLN A 43 -17.82 17.69 -6.51
CA GLN A 43 -18.14 19.07 -6.18
C GLN A 43 -19.31 19.12 -5.20
N CYS A 44 -19.19 19.88 -4.12
CA CYS A 44 -20.35 20.35 -3.37
C CYS A 44 -20.23 21.86 -3.18
N THR A 45 -20.82 22.61 -4.11
CA THR A 45 -21.15 24.02 -3.90
C THR A 45 -22.51 24.09 -3.22
N SER A 46 -22.54 24.70 -2.03
CA SER A 46 -23.76 25.11 -1.33
C SER A 46 -24.57 26.14 -2.15
N PRO A 47 -25.85 26.33 -1.83
CA PRO A 47 -26.18 27.61 -1.19
C PRO A 47 -27.18 27.50 -0.02
N ILE A 48 -26.99 28.41 0.94
CA ILE A 48 -27.99 28.82 1.94
C ILE A 48 -28.77 29.99 1.32
N GLU A 49 -30.09 29.89 1.19
CA GLU A 49 -31.08 30.78 1.83
C GLU A 49 -32.49 30.61 1.24
N SER A 50 -33.43 30.87 2.13
CA SER A 50 -34.87 30.68 2.10
C SER A 50 -35.64 31.48 1.04
N SER A 51 -36.64 30.86 0.44
CA SER A 51 -37.94 31.51 0.23
C SER A 51 -39.07 30.45 0.18
N VAL A 52 -40.17 30.81 0.82
CA VAL A 52 -41.35 30.02 1.12
C VAL A 52 -42.20 29.81 -0.14
N ILE A 53 -42.80 28.63 -0.33
CA ILE A 53 -44.25 28.41 -0.56
C ILE A 53 -44.54 26.90 -0.71
N SER A 54 -45.67 26.53 -0.14
CA SER A 54 -46.26 25.23 0.21
C SER A 54 -46.56 24.23 -0.92
N GLY A 55 -46.46 22.93 -0.58
CA GLY A 55 -47.53 21.95 -0.84
C GLY A 55 -47.29 20.86 -1.90
N SER A 56 -46.79 19.69 -1.46
CA SER A 56 -47.30 18.33 -1.75
C SER A 56 -46.25 17.24 -1.43
N THR A 57 -46.66 16.20 -0.70
CA THR A 57 -45.91 14.94 -0.48
C THR A 57 -46.73 13.79 -1.09
N PRO A 58 -46.10 12.73 -1.64
CA PRO A 58 -45.62 11.65 -0.78
C PRO A 58 -44.22 11.13 -1.10
N GLU A 59 -43.64 10.54 -0.05
CA GLU A 59 -42.27 10.04 0.10
C GLU A 59 -41.82 9.04 -0.98
N ALA A 60 -40.62 9.29 -1.51
CA ALA A 60 -39.78 8.26 -2.11
C ALA A 60 -38.39 8.32 -1.45
N SER A 61 -38.04 7.21 -0.82
CA SER A 61 -36.82 6.97 -0.04
C SER A 61 -35.54 7.59 -0.64
N ILE A 62 -34.90 8.48 0.13
CA ILE A 62 -33.55 8.98 -0.17
C ILE A 62 -32.56 7.83 0.01
N LYS A 63 -32.18 7.18 -1.08
CA LYS A 63 -30.97 6.35 -1.11
C LYS A 63 -29.77 7.27 -0.93
N LYS A 64 -29.19 7.26 0.28
CA LYS A 64 -27.87 7.84 0.55
C LYS A 64 -26.85 7.18 -0.40
N MET A 65 -26.44 7.91 -1.44
CA MET A 65 -25.33 7.53 -2.31
C MET A 65 -24.03 7.68 -1.50
N GLN A 66 -23.32 6.59 -1.26
CA GLN A 66 -22.01 6.64 -0.59
C GLN A 66 -20.91 7.00 -1.59
N PRO A 67 -19.89 7.81 -1.20
CA PRO A 67 -18.78 8.14 -2.07
C PRO A 67 -17.92 6.88 -2.36
N GLN A 68 -17.59 6.64 -3.62
CA GLN A 68 -16.70 5.55 -4.03
C GLN A 68 -15.28 5.85 -3.53
N LYS A 69 -14.89 5.21 -2.41
CA LYS A 69 -13.52 5.21 -1.88
C LYS A 69 -12.62 4.32 -2.75
N THR A 70 -12.09 4.85 -3.83
CA THR A 70 -11.02 4.16 -4.58
C THR A 70 -9.74 4.23 -3.74
N VAL A 71 -9.23 3.09 -3.31
CA VAL A 71 -7.92 2.98 -2.67
C VAL A 71 -6.85 3.02 -3.76
N THR A 72 -5.89 3.94 -3.66
CA THR A 72 -4.76 3.98 -4.59
C THR A 72 -3.69 3.01 -4.10
N VAL A 73 -3.40 2.00 -4.92
CA VAL A 73 -2.28 1.07 -4.71
C VAL A 73 -1.14 1.48 -5.64
N VAL A 74 0.08 1.48 -5.11
CA VAL A 74 1.30 1.92 -5.79
C VAL A 74 2.38 0.85 -5.61
N GLN A 75 3.23 0.68 -6.60
CA GLN A 75 4.31 -0.29 -6.56
C GLN A 75 5.58 0.31 -5.93
N LEU A 76 6.33 -0.53 -5.23
CA LEU A 76 7.63 -0.17 -4.67
C LEU A 76 8.62 0.19 -5.79
N GLY A 77 9.43 1.24 -5.60
CA GLY A 77 10.38 1.72 -6.61
C GLY A 77 9.77 2.69 -7.65
N TYR A 78 8.50 3.04 -7.51
CA TYR A 78 7.84 4.03 -8.38
C TYR A 78 7.90 5.43 -7.77
N VAL A 79 7.55 6.45 -8.55
CA VAL A 79 7.34 7.81 -8.04
C VAL A 79 5.86 8.15 -8.15
N LEU A 80 5.23 8.38 -7.00
CA LEU A 80 3.86 8.86 -6.93
C LEU A 80 3.85 10.37 -7.17
N GLN A 81 3.13 10.81 -8.19
CA GLN A 81 3.05 12.22 -8.56
C GLN A 81 1.64 12.76 -8.24
N PHE A 82 1.57 13.84 -7.47
CA PHE A 82 0.32 14.55 -7.29
C PHE A 82 0.29 15.80 -8.16
N ARG A 83 -0.81 16.00 -8.87
CA ARG A 83 -1.10 17.17 -9.69
C ARG A 83 -2.34 17.92 -9.15
N PRO A 84 -2.35 19.26 -9.20
CA PRO A 84 -3.54 20.01 -8.84
C PRO A 84 -4.65 19.68 -9.85
N GLY A 85 -5.86 19.41 -9.35
CA GLY A 85 -7.04 19.34 -10.22
C GLY A 85 -7.53 20.74 -10.55
N THR A 86 -8.45 20.87 -11.50
CA THR A 86 -9.03 22.16 -11.90
C THR A 86 -9.66 22.94 -10.74
N SER A 87 -10.19 22.26 -9.71
CA SER A 87 -10.71 22.85 -8.47
C SER A 87 -9.67 23.57 -7.61
N LEU A 88 -8.39 23.32 -7.87
CA LEU A 88 -7.24 23.82 -7.11
C LEU A 88 -6.40 24.84 -7.89
N PHE A 89 -6.71 25.11 -9.16
CA PHE A 89 -5.98 26.10 -9.95
C PHE A 89 -6.12 27.51 -9.39
N GLY A 90 -5.04 28.30 -9.42
CA GLY A 90 -4.97 29.62 -8.82
C GLY A 90 -4.96 29.63 -7.28
N LYS A 91 -4.97 28.47 -6.62
CA LYS A 91 -4.85 28.37 -5.16
C LYS A 91 -3.44 27.97 -4.77
N LYS A 92 -2.91 28.60 -3.71
CA LYS A 92 -1.66 28.16 -3.08
C LYS A 92 -1.97 26.90 -2.27
N VAL A 93 -1.52 25.74 -2.75
CA VAL A 93 -1.73 24.44 -2.11
C VAL A 93 -0.43 23.93 -1.53
N ASN A 94 -0.42 23.44 -0.29
CA ASN A 94 0.71 22.69 0.27
C ASN A 94 0.32 21.23 0.42
N VAL A 95 1.24 20.31 0.09
CA VAL A 95 0.99 18.86 0.15
C VAL A 95 1.92 18.23 1.17
N PHE A 96 1.37 17.33 1.97
CA PHE A 96 2.08 16.64 3.03
C PHE A 96 1.86 15.14 2.95
N THR A 97 2.86 14.35 3.31
CA THR A 97 2.78 12.88 3.40
C THR A 97 3.55 12.37 4.61
N ASN A 98 3.12 11.24 5.17
CA ASN A 98 3.87 10.52 6.20
C ASN A 98 4.76 9.40 5.63
N HIS A 99 4.84 9.29 4.30
CA HIS A 99 5.75 8.35 3.64
C HIS A 99 7.22 8.78 3.87
N PRO A 100 8.10 7.87 4.33
CA PRO A 100 9.50 8.16 4.61
C PRO A 100 10.23 8.77 3.41
N ASP A 101 11.16 9.68 3.66
CA ASP A 101 11.94 10.30 2.58
C ASP A 101 13.16 9.44 2.22
N LYS A 102 13.73 8.75 3.20
CA LYS A 102 14.89 7.86 3.04
C LYS A 102 14.62 6.48 3.64
N VAL A 103 15.28 5.48 3.09
CA VAL A 103 15.17 4.07 3.55
C VAL A 103 15.62 3.91 5.01
N SER A 104 16.52 4.77 5.49
CA SER A 104 16.99 4.79 6.88
C SER A 104 15.98 5.36 7.88
N ASP A 105 14.95 6.06 7.41
CA ASP A 105 14.04 6.78 8.30
C ASP A 105 13.01 5.81 8.90
N THR A 106 12.85 5.86 10.23
CA THR A 106 11.77 5.11 10.89
C THR A 106 10.42 5.71 10.52
N PHE A 107 9.48 4.86 10.09
CA PHE A 107 8.12 5.29 9.79
C PHE A 107 7.35 5.64 11.07
N GLU A 108 6.77 6.85 11.08
CA GLU A 108 5.93 7.34 12.18
C GLU A 108 4.59 7.82 11.60
N ARG A 109 3.49 7.16 11.97
CA ARG A 109 2.16 7.38 11.37
C ARG A 109 1.68 8.84 11.46
N ALA A 110 2.04 9.54 12.53
CA ALA A 110 1.61 10.91 12.82
C ALA A 110 2.57 11.99 12.31
N ARG A 111 3.75 11.62 11.79
CA ARG A 111 4.77 12.57 11.34
C ARG A 111 4.62 12.79 9.84
N PHE A 112 4.33 14.03 9.45
CA PHE A 112 4.18 14.42 8.06
C PHE A 112 5.29 15.36 7.62
N ARG A 113 5.71 15.24 6.37
CA ARG A 113 6.67 16.15 5.72
C ARG A 113 6.00 16.90 4.59
N ARG A 114 6.34 18.17 4.43
CA ARG A 114 5.90 18.99 3.29
C ARG A 114 6.66 18.58 2.03
N LEU A 115 5.94 18.43 0.93
CA LEU A 115 6.52 18.09 -0.37
C LEU A 115 6.85 19.37 -1.17
N PRO A 116 8.03 19.43 -1.80
CA PRO A 116 8.39 20.56 -2.66
C PRO A 116 7.66 20.48 -4.01
N TRP A 117 7.04 21.59 -4.42
CA TRP A 117 6.47 21.73 -5.75
C TRP A 117 7.53 21.82 -6.83
N LYS A 118 7.26 21.16 -7.95
CA LYS A 118 8.04 21.16 -9.19
C LYS A 118 7.14 21.62 -10.33
N ASN A 119 7.75 22.09 -11.41
CA ASN A 119 7.05 22.50 -12.63
C ASN A 119 7.76 21.89 -13.84
N ASP A 120 7.00 21.26 -14.73
CA ASP A 120 7.50 20.67 -15.99
C ASP A 120 7.54 21.70 -17.15
N SER A 121 7.06 22.93 -16.95
CA SER A 121 6.98 24.00 -17.95
C SER A 121 7.99 25.13 -17.68
N ASP A 122 8.58 25.64 -18.77
CA ASP A 122 9.40 26.86 -18.75
C ASP A 122 8.56 28.15 -18.67
N THR A 123 7.24 28.03 -18.83
CA THR A 123 6.31 29.16 -18.80
C THR A 123 5.94 29.52 -17.37
N LYS A 124 6.29 30.74 -16.94
CA LYS A 124 5.94 31.25 -15.62
C LYS A 124 4.42 31.42 -15.49
N GLY A 125 3.85 30.86 -14.42
CA GLY A 125 2.43 31.00 -14.08
C GLY A 125 1.50 29.95 -14.68
N ASP A 126 2.05 28.91 -15.32
CA ASP A 126 1.26 27.76 -15.75
C ASP A 126 1.09 26.75 -14.61
N ASP A 127 -0.04 26.87 -13.90
CA ASP A 127 -0.42 25.97 -12.79
C ASP A 127 -0.73 24.55 -13.28
N THR A 128 -0.96 24.34 -14.58
CA THR A 128 -1.33 23.02 -15.14
C THR A 128 -0.15 22.05 -15.18
N CYS A 129 1.09 22.59 -15.16
CA CYS A 129 2.32 21.81 -15.15
C CYS A 129 2.92 21.63 -13.76
N LEU A 130 2.24 22.07 -12.70
CA LEU A 130 2.69 21.90 -11.32
C LEU A 130 2.47 20.48 -10.82
N PHE A 131 3.44 19.96 -10.07
CA PHE A 131 3.33 18.66 -9.41
C PHE A 131 4.21 18.55 -8.17
N VAL A 132 3.89 17.59 -7.31
CA VAL A 132 4.79 17.12 -6.24
C VAL A 132 5.05 15.62 -6.42
N GLU A 133 6.20 15.16 -5.95
CA GLU A 133 6.63 13.78 -6.09
C GLU A 133 6.86 13.13 -4.72
N VAL A 134 6.50 11.85 -4.63
CA VAL A 134 6.80 10.97 -3.49
C VAL A 134 7.49 9.72 -4.05
N PRO A 135 8.82 9.61 -3.95
CA PRO A 135 9.52 8.38 -4.25
C PRO A 135 9.07 7.26 -3.32
N ILE A 136 8.61 6.14 -3.88
CA ILE A 136 8.06 5.03 -3.11
C ILE A 136 9.16 4.05 -2.74
N ILE A 137 9.74 4.23 -1.55
CA ILE A 137 10.94 3.51 -1.09
C ILE A 137 10.67 2.39 -0.07
N THR A 138 9.44 2.30 0.46
CA THR A 138 9.05 1.23 1.38
C THR A 138 7.57 0.87 1.22
N ALA A 139 7.26 -0.41 1.41
CA ALA A 139 5.91 -0.94 1.45
C ALA A 139 5.18 -0.51 2.72
N GLY A 140 3.85 -0.44 2.68
CA GLY A 140 3.01 -0.04 3.80
C GLY A 140 1.78 0.77 3.42
N SER A 141 1.14 1.37 4.42
CA SER A 141 -0.03 2.23 4.24
C SER A 141 0.28 3.64 4.70
N PHE A 142 0.16 4.59 3.77
CA PHE A 142 0.58 5.97 3.94
C PHE A 142 -0.60 6.91 3.74
N ARG A 143 -0.50 8.07 4.37
CA ARG A 143 -1.51 9.13 4.32
C ARG A 143 -0.88 10.38 3.75
N PHE A 144 -1.63 11.05 2.91
CA PHE A 144 -1.34 12.42 2.50
C PHE A 144 -2.48 13.35 2.85
N TYR A 145 -2.18 14.63 2.98
CA TYR A 145 -3.18 15.69 3.06
C TYR A 145 -2.67 16.93 2.35
N PHE A 146 -3.57 17.86 2.09
CA PHE A 146 -3.20 19.17 1.58
C PHE A 146 -3.97 20.27 2.29
N THR A 147 -3.37 21.45 2.31
CA THR A 147 -3.90 22.67 2.91
C THR A 147 -3.86 23.80 1.90
N TYR A 148 -4.60 24.87 2.19
CA TYR A 148 -4.53 26.12 1.43
C TYR A 148 -3.67 27.15 2.15
N ASP A 149 -3.05 28.03 1.37
CA ASP A 149 -2.27 29.18 1.80
C ASP A 149 -1.08 28.78 2.69
N ASP A 150 -0.87 29.45 3.82
CA ASP A 150 0.27 29.21 4.73
C ASP A 150 -0.11 28.37 5.95
N ARG A 151 -1.16 27.55 5.84
CA ARG A 151 -1.53 26.61 6.91
C ARG A 151 -0.81 25.28 6.72
N ASP A 152 -0.17 24.79 7.78
CA ASP A 152 0.61 23.54 7.72
C ASP A 152 0.07 22.45 8.66
N ASP A 153 -0.91 22.79 9.51
CA ASP A 153 -1.48 21.88 10.50
C ASP A 153 -2.48 20.89 9.89
N LEU A 154 -2.50 19.66 10.40
CA LEU A 154 -3.44 18.63 9.93
C LEU A 154 -4.92 19.00 10.19
N SER A 155 -5.21 19.82 11.21
CA SER A 155 -6.58 20.28 11.51
C SER A 155 -7.13 21.25 10.46
N SER A 156 -6.27 21.93 9.71
CA SER A 156 -6.65 22.81 8.61
C SER A 156 -6.64 22.11 7.25
N ALA A 157 -6.50 20.78 7.22
CA ALA A 157 -6.49 20.00 5.99
C ALA A 157 -7.76 20.27 5.17
N ALA A 158 -7.57 20.78 3.96
CA ALA A 158 -8.63 20.99 2.99
C ALA A 158 -9.08 19.67 2.34
N GLY A 159 -8.21 18.66 2.36
CA GLY A 159 -8.49 17.30 1.91
C GLY A 159 -7.39 16.35 2.35
N SER A 160 -7.73 15.06 2.41
CA SER A 160 -6.75 14.01 2.73
C SER A 160 -7.11 12.69 2.06
N GLY A 161 -6.12 11.82 1.90
CA GLY A 161 -6.27 10.51 1.30
C GLY A 161 -5.21 9.53 1.78
N TYR A 162 -5.37 8.28 1.37
CA TYR A 162 -4.43 7.22 1.66
C TYR A 162 -3.94 6.59 0.36
N PHE A 163 -2.70 6.12 0.37
CA PHE A 163 -2.18 5.23 -0.66
C PHE A 163 -1.50 4.03 0.01
N ILE A 164 -1.61 2.88 -0.63
CA ILE A 164 -1.02 1.62 -0.20
C ILE A 164 0.16 1.32 -1.13
N VAL A 165 1.25 0.85 -0.55
CA VAL A 165 2.39 0.34 -1.28
C VAL A 165 2.51 -1.14 -0.98
N ASP A 166 2.31 -1.94 -2.01
CA ASP A 166 2.34 -3.40 -1.88
C ASP A 166 3.76 -3.90 -1.56
N PRO A 167 3.90 -4.92 -0.70
CA PRO A 167 5.18 -5.57 -0.48
C PRO A 167 5.59 -6.38 -1.70
N VAL A 168 6.91 -6.50 -1.90
CA VAL A 168 7.49 -7.44 -2.86
C VAL A 168 7.79 -8.73 -2.10
N LEU A 169 7.08 -9.80 -2.42
CA LEU A 169 7.35 -11.13 -1.87
C LEU A 169 8.40 -11.83 -2.73
N THR A 170 9.36 -12.52 -2.10
CA THR A 170 10.36 -13.32 -2.79
C THR A 170 10.45 -14.72 -2.18
N TYR A 171 10.87 -15.72 -2.98
CA TYR A 171 11.01 -17.10 -2.54
C TYR A 171 12.18 -17.81 -3.25
N GLY A 172 12.54 -19.00 -2.74
CA GLY A 172 13.63 -19.82 -3.29
C GLY A 172 15.03 -19.29 -2.95
N SER A 173 16.06 -20.03 -3.38
CA SER A 173 17.47 -19.62 -3.25
C SER A 173 17.82 -18.43 -4.12
N ASP A 174 17.12 -18.28 -5.25
CA ASP A 174 17.44 -17.32 -6.30
C ASP A 174 16.68 -15.99 -6.09
N ASN A 175 15.93 -15.90 -4.98
CA ASN A 175 15.16 -14.73 -4.56
C ASN A 175 14.16 -14.28 -5.64
N GLU A 176 13.50 -15.25 -6.28
CA GLU A 176 12.51 -15.01 -7.32
C GLU A 176 11.34 -14.20 -6.77
N ILE A 177 10.88 -13.20 -7.53
CA ILE A 177 9.72 -12.38 -7.16
C ILE A 177 8.46 -13.23 -7.31
N LEU A 178 7.64 -13.28 -6.25
CA LEU A 178 6.30 -13.84 -6.28
C LEU A 178 5.29 -12.71 -6.53
N PRO A 179 4.65 -12.63 -7.71
CA PRO A 179 3.56 -11.69 -7.93
C PRO A 179 2.43 -11.94 -6.93
N LEU A 180 1.84 -10.88 -6.38
CA LEU A 180 0.79 -11.00 -5.36
C LEU A 180 -0.46 -11.73 -5.88
N ASP A 181 -0.78 -11.58 -7.16
CA ASP A 181 -1.88 -12.29 -7.82
C ASP A 181 -1.60 -13.80 -8.02
N CYS A 182 -0.34 -14.22 -7.83
CA CYS A 182 0.10 -15.62 -7.95
C CYS A 182 0.22 -16.32 -6.59
N VAL A 183 -0.19 -15.69 -5.49
CA VAL A 183 -0.15 -16.32 -4.16
C VAL A 183 -1.14 -17.49 -4.10
N GLN A 184 -0.61 -18.69 -3.87
CA GLN A 184 -1.34 -19.93 -3.62
C GLN A 184 -1.11 -20.30 -2.16
N CYS A 185 -2.01 -19.87 -1.28
CA CYS A 185 -1.85 -20.00 0.16
C CYS A 185 -2.66 -21.17 0.73
N GLN A 186 -2.02 -22.04 1.51
CA GLN A 186 -2.70 -23.08 2.29
C GLN A 186 -2.72 -22.71 3.76
N THR A 187 -3.91 -22.72 4.36
CA THR A 187 -4.04 -22.60 5.82
C THR A 187 -3.87 -23.96 6.49
N VAL A 188 -3.01 -24.01 7.51
CA VAL A 188 -2.78 -25.20 8.34
C VAL A 188 -3.03 -24.90 9.81
N MET A 189 -3.72 -25.80 10.50
CA MET A 189 -3.93 -25.70 11.94
C MET A 189 -2.66 -26.16 12.66
N ALA A 190 -1.88 -25.21 13.17
CA ALA A 190 -0.59 -25.48 13.80
C ALA A 190 -0.70 -26.53 14.92
N LYS A 191 -1.73 -26.44 15.77
CA LYS A 191 -1.98 -27.40 16.86
C LYS A 191 -2.17 -28.86 16.41
N CYS A 192 -2.49 -29.09 15.13
CA CYS A 192 -2.67 -30.43 14.56
C CYS A 192 -1.42 -30.95 13.83
N LEU A 193 -0.35 -30.14 13.71
CA LEU A 193 0.90 -30.53 13.05
C LEU A 193 1.85 -31.32 13.96
N GLY A 194 1.53 -31.48 15.24
CA GLY A 194 2.37 -32.24 16.17
C GLY A 194 3.73 -31.55 16.42
N PRO A 195 4.76 -32.31 16.81
CA PRO A 195 6.08 -31.77 17.11
C PRO A 195 6.73 -31.09 15.90
N PHE A 196 7.50 -30.02 16.12
CA PHE A 196 8.14 -29.24 15.05
C PHE A 196 9.00 -30.07 14.10
N GLU A 197 9.66 -31.12 14.60
CA GLU A 197 10.51 -32.01 13.79
C GLU A 197 9.73 -32.72 12.67
N GLU A 198 8.42 -32.94 12.85
CA GLU A 198 7.57 -33.60 11.87
C GLU A 198 6.93 -32.63 10.86
N TRP A 199 7.00 -31.31 11.10
CA TRP A 199 6.36 -30.31 10.25
C TRP A 199 6.84 -30.36 8.80
N PRO A 200 8.15 -30.51 8.48
CA PRO A 200 8.62 -30.58 7.10
C PRO A 200 7.95 -31.71 6.31
N ASP A 201 7.78 -32.88 6.90
CA ASP A 201 7.15 -34.02 6.23
C ASP A 201 5.64 -33.84 6.09
N ARG A 202 4.98 -33.27 7.10
CA ARG A 202 3.54 -32.96 7.06
C ARG A 202 3.20 -31.85 6.06
N LEU A 203 4.09 -30.88 5.89
CA LEU A 203 3.95 -29.77 4.93
C LEU A 203 4.44 -30.12 3.52
N ARG A 204 5.12 -31.26 3.35
CA ARG A 204 5.59 -31.74 2.04
C ARG A 204 4.45 -31.83 1.05
N VAL A 205 3.29 -32.37 1.46
CA VAL A 205 2.11 -32.47 0.60
C VAL A 205 1.69 -31.11 0.04
N SER A 206 1.77 -30.05 0.84
CA SER A 206 1.44 -28.68 0.44
C SER A 206 2.36 -28.19 -0.68
N LYS A 207 3.67 -28.40 -0.50
CA LYS A 207 4.69 -28.07 -1.49
C LYS A 207 4.47 -28.85 -2.79
N GLU A 208 4.34 -30.17 -2.72
CA GLU A 208 4.14 -31.03 -3.90
C GLU A 208 2.80 -30.77 -4.60
N SER A 209 1.83 -30.16 -3.90
CA SER A 209 0.56 -29.70 -4.48
C SER A 209 0.63 -28.31 -5.12
N GLY A 210 1.79 -27.66 -5.12
CA GLY A 210 2.01 -26.36 -5.77
C GLY A 210 1.65 -25.12 -4.94
N TYR A 211 1.38 -25.26 -3.63
CA TYR A 211 1.22 -24.09 -2.76
C TYR A 211 2.57 -23.38 -2.56
N ASN A 212 2.57 -22.05 -2.62
CA ASN A 212 3.77 -21.21 -2.46
C ASN A 212 3.76 -20.37 -1.17
N MET A 213 2.70 -20.47 -0.36
CA MET A 213 2.60 -19.84 0.95
C MET A 213 1.87 -20.77 1.93
N ILE A 214 2.37 -20.87 3.15
CA ILE A 214 1.69 -21.55 4.26
C ILE A 214 1.25 -20.51 5.27
N HIS A 215 -0.05 -20.46 5.53
CA HIS A 215 -0.63 -19.67 6.61
C HIS A 215 -0.85 -20.58 7.82
N PHE A 216 -0.07 -20.38 8.88
CA PHE A 216 -0.28 -21.05 10.16
C PHE A 216 -1.35 -20.32 10.96
N THR A 217 -2.31 -21.06 11.52
CA THR A 217 -3.02 -20.55 12.70
C THR A 217 -2.00 -20.24 13.81
N PRO A 218 -2.30 -19.34 14.78
CA PRO A 218 -1.33 -18.95 15.80
C PRO A 218 -0.57 -20.13 16.41
N ILE A 219 0.76 -20.00 16.44
CA ILE A 219 1.72 -21.01 16.92
C ILE A 219 2.11 -20.79 18.39
N GLN A 220 1.55 -19.76 19.01
CA GLN A 220 1.82 -19.33 20.36
C GLN A 220 1.13 -20.22 21.41
N GLU A 221 1.52 -20.06 22.68
CA GLU A 221 0.96 -20.82 23.81
C GLU A 221 -0.55 -20.66 23.91
N LEU A 222 -1.27 -21.78 23.98
CA LEU A 222 -2.72 -21.82 23.99
C LEU A 222 -3.28 -21.64 25.41
N GLY A 223 -4.39 -20.93 25.51
CA GLY A 223 -5.18 -20.76 26.72
C GLY A 223 -6.04 -21.97 27.05
N ALA A 224 -6.82 -21.85 28.13
CA ALA A 224 -7.57 -22.96 28.73
C ALA A 224 -8.51 -23.72 27.78
N SER A 225 -9.10 -23.03 26.79
CA SER A 225 -9.99 -23.66 25.82
C SER A 225 -9.29 -24.53 24.77
N ARG A 226 -7.95 -24.42 24.66
CA ARG A 226 -7.13 -25.00 23.58
C ARG A 226 -7.62 -24.65 22.16
N SER A 227 -8.36 -23.54 22.02
CA SER A 227 -8.65 -22.94 20.73
C SER A 227 -7.38 -22.32 20.15
N GLY A 228 -7.14 -22.46 18.84
CA GLY A 228 -5.96 -21.90 18.18
C GLY A 228 -5.91 -20.36 18.18
N TYR A 229 -6.98 -19.70 18.60
CA TYR A 229 -7.07 -18.24 18.74
C TYR A 229 -7.19 -17.78 20.20
N SER A 230 -7.22 -18.71 21.16
CA SER A 230 -7.18 -18.41 22.59
C SER A 230 -5.74 -18.57 23.04
N LEU A 231 -5.01 -17.47 23.17
CA LEU A 231 -3.59 -17.47 23.52
C LEU A 231 -3.42 -17.12 25.00
N SER A 232 -2.63 -17.90 25.74
CA SER A 232 -2.23 -17.57 27.12
C SER A 232 -1.02 -16.63 27.13
N ASP A 233 -0.07 -16.83 26.20
CA ASP A 233 1.11 -15.99 26.04
C ASP A 233 1.47 -15.83 24.56
N GLN A 234 1.46 -14.59 24.06
CA GLN A 234 1.73 -14.25 22.66
C GLN A 234 3.23 -14.25 22.30
N HIS A 235 4.12 -14.27 23.29
CA HIS A 235 5.57 -14.24 23.10
C HIS A 235 6.22 -15.62 23.28
N ARG A 236 5.44 -16.64 23.65
CA ARG A 236 5.92 -18.01 23.84
C ARG A 236 5.29 -18.93 22.82
N LEU A 237 6.10 -19.82 22.24
CA LEU A 237 5.61 -20.89 21.36
C LEU A 237 4.80 -21.90 22.16
N ASN A 238 3.83 -22.54 21.50
CA ASN A 238 3.07 -23.61 22.14
C ASN A 238 4.00 -24.77 22.55
N PRO A 239 4.07 -25.13 23.85
CA PRO A 239 4.91 -26.23 24.32
C PRO A 239 4.52 -27.60 23.73
N ASP A 240 3.28 -27.75 23.23
CA ASP A 240 2.82 -28.97 22.54
C ASP A 240 3.64 -29.29 21.26
N PHE A 241 4.41 -28.34 20.73
CA PHE A 241 5.28 -28.57 19.57
C PHE A 241 6.65 -29.16 19.94
N SER A 242 6.94 -29.31 21.22
CA SER A 242 8.15 -29.98 21.69
C SER A 242 8.02 -31.51 21.61
N THR A 243 9.08 -32.21 21.28
CA THR A 243 9.12 -33.69 21.18
C THR A 243 8.83 -34.40 22.50
N HIS A 244 8.86 -33.66 23.62
CA HIS A 244 8.64 -34.18 24.96
C HIS A 244 7.23 -33.91 25.52
N SER A 245 6.33 -33.29 24.77
CA SER A 245 4.95 -33.13 25.23
C SER A 245 4.23 -34.50 25.15
N PRO A 246 3.72 -35.04 26.28
CA PRO A 246 2.96 -36.29 26.24
C PRO A 246 1.73 -36.09 25.34
N LYS A 247 1.52 -37.03 24.40
CA LYS A 247 0.34 -37.03 23.53
C LYS A 247 -0.91 -37.00 24.41
N ALA A 248 -1.62 -35.88 24.40
CA ALA A 248 -2.97 -35.82 24.93
C ALA A 248 -3.85 -36.65 23.98
N ILE A 249 -4.28 -37.81 24.45
CA ILE A 249 -5.28 -38.69 23.81
C ILE A 249 -6.66 -38.06 23.98
#